data_AF-A0A971KLX5-F1
#
_entry.id   AF-A0A971KLX5-F1
#
_cell.length_a   1.000
_cell.length_b   1.000
_cell.length_c   1.000
_cell.angle_alpha   90.00
_cell.angle_beta   90.00
_cell.angle_gamma   90.00
#
_symmetry.space_group_name_H-M   'P 1'
#
loop_
_entity.id
_entity.type
_entity.pdbx_description
1 polymer ?
#
loop_
_entity_poly.entity_id
_entity_poly.type
_entity_poly.pdbx_seq_one_letter_code
_entity_poly.pdbx_strand_id
1 'polypeptide(L)'
;MMKRISGIHHITSIVGDAQENVNFYRDVLGLRLIKKTVNFDDPRVYHLYFGDKNYLPIDDISPDVAIKGFAGAVFYSHFPEITAEIMEDFLGFEKLGEEGEYIRFKSFADIGNTIDIKTTSSGRGITSLGTVHHIAWRAEDEEDLLEWQSLARERKFAVGDVRDRKYFKSIY
;
A
#
# COMPACT_ATOMS: atom_id res chain seq x y z
N MET A 1 -8.13 17.61 17.12
CA MET A 1 -7.86 17.59 15.67
C MET A 1 -7.92 16.13 15.24
N MET A 2 -8.56 15.79 14.13
CA MET A 2 -8.65 14.40 13.66
C MET A 2 -7.25 13.89 13.27
N LYS A 3 -6.89 12.67 13.70
CA LYS A 3 -5.63 12.02 13.31
C LYS A 3 -5.67 11.72 11.81
N ARG A 4 -4.55 11.92 11.11
CA ARG A 4 -4.48 11.72 9.65
C ARG A 4 -3.33 10.79 9.32
N ILE A 5 -3.59 9.79 8.52
CA ILE A 5 -2.55 8.89 8.01
C ILE A 5 -1.83 9.58 6.86
N SER A 6 -0.51 9.39 6.75
CA SER A 6 0.27 10.10 5.73
C SER A 6 0.02 9.56 4.32
N GLY A 7 0.07 8.25 4.11
CA GLY A 7 -0.13 7.63 2.80
C GLY A 7 0.33 6.18 2.76
N ILE A 8 0.49 5.64 1.55
CA ILE A 8 0.90 4.26 1.31
C ILE A 8 2.31 4.03 1.86
N HIS A 9 2.47 2.98 2.67
CA HIS A 9 3.78 2.45 3.08
C HIS A 9 4.27 1.44 2.05
N HIS A 10 3.44 0.47 1.67
CA HIS A 10 3.76 -0.54 0.68
C HIS A 10 2.49 -1.21 0.16
N ILE A 11 2.60 -1.89 -0.98
CA ILE A 11 1.57 -2.77 -1.54
C ILE A 11 2.19 -4.14 -1.74
N THR A 12 1.55 -5.17 -1.21
CA THR A 12 2.00 -6.56 -1.32
C THR A 12 1.10 -7.31 -2.29
N SER A 13 1.68 -8.02 -3.25
CA SER A 13 0.96 -8.84 -4.24
C SER A 13 1.46 -10.27 -4.26
N ILE A 14 0.59 -11.22 -4.60
CA ILE A 14 0.97 -12.61 -4.85
C ILE A 14 1.29 -12.75 -6.34
N VAL A 15 2.51 -13.18 -6.66
CA VAL A 15 3.02 -13.25 -8.04
C VAL A 15 3.61 -14.63 -8.33
N GLY A 16 3.86 -14.91 -9.61
CA GLY A 16 4.44 -16.16 -10.10
C GLY A 16 5.94 -16.27 -9.83
N ASP A 17 6.70 -16.62 -10.86
CA ASP A 17 8.12 -16.88 -10.74
C ASP A 17 8.90 -15.67 -10.20
N ALA A 18 9.83 -15.94 -9.28
CA ALA A 18 10.59 -14.90 -8.60
C ALA A 18 11.56 -14.18 -9.54
N GLN A 19 12.14 -14.87 -10.52
CA GLN A 19 13.05 -14.28 -11.48
C GLN A 19 12.30 -13.42 -12.50
N GLU A 20 11.17 -13.89 -13.01
CA GLU A 20 10.28 -13.08 -13.87
C GLU A 20 9.83 -11.80 -13.16
N ASN A 21 9.47 -11.91 -11.87
CA ASN A 21 9.12 -10.76 -11.05
C ASN A 21 10.29 -9.77 -10.92
N VAL A 22 11.50 -10.26 -10.60
CA VAL A 22 12.70 -9.40 -10.54
C VAL A 22 12.98 -8.75 -11.88
N ASN A 23 12.92 -9.49 -12.99
CA ASN A 23 13.19 -8.95 -14.32
C ASN A 23 12.23 -7.80 -14.65
N PHE A 24 10.93 -7.95 -14.34
CA PHE A 24 9.98 -6.88 -14.60
C PHE A 24 10.20 -5.67 -13.70
N TYR A 25 10.20 -5.84 -12.37
CA TYR A 25 10.27 -4.69 -11.46
C TYR A 25 11.64 -4.00 -11.51
N ARG A 26 12.73 -4.74 -11.72
CA ARG A 26 14.09 -4.17 -11.80
C ARG A 26 14.46 -3.70 -13.20
N ASP A 27 14.33 -4.56 -14.20
CA ASP A 27 14.91 -4.30 -15.52
C ASP A 27 13.97 -3.50 -16.41
N VAL A 28 12.64 -3.69 -16.26
CA VAL A 28 11.64 -2.92 -17.03
C VAL A 28 11.25 -1.64 -16.31
N LEU A 29 10.91 -1.71 -15.02
CA LEU A 29 10.45 -0.54 -14.26
C LEU A 29 11.58 0.27 -13.60
N GLY A 30 12.80 -0.26 -13.56
CA GLY A 30 13.93 0.43 -12.94
C GLY A 30 13.93 0.45 -11.42
N LEU A 31 13.07 -0.34 -10.76
CA LEU A 31 12.98 -0.35 -9.30
C LEU A 31 14.08 -1.22 -8.70
N ARG A 32 14.66 -0.76 -7.59
CA ARG A 32 15.72 -1.51 -6.94
C ARG A 32 15.11 -2.63 -6.09
N LEU A 33 15.65 -3.84 -6.21
CA LEU A 33 15.43 -4.89 -5.22
C LEU A 33 16.12 -4.51 -3.90
N ILE A 34 15.37 -3.90 -2.98
CA ILE A 34 15.87 -3.40 -1.69
C ILE A 34 16.14 -4.55 -0.73
N LYS A 35 15.28 -5.58 -0.75
CA LYS A 35 15.41 -6.75 0.13
C LYS A 35 14.96 -8.02 -0.57
N LYS A 36 15.73 -9.08 -0.36
CA LYS A 36 15.40 -10.45 -0.68
C LYS A 36 15.36 -11.23 0.63
N THR A 37 14.18 -11.68 1.03
CA THR A 37 13.98 -12.51 2.24
C THR A 37 12.91 -13.57 1.94
N VAL A 38 12.48 -14.29 2.96
CA VAL A 38 11.34 -15.20 2.91
C VAL A 38 10.13 -14.61 3.65
N ASN A 39 8.94 -15.09 3.34
CA ASN A 39 7.73 -14.74 4.07
C ASN A 39 7.85 -15.23 5.53
N PHE A 40 7.51 -14.37 6.49
CA PHE A 40 7.60 -14.67 7.91
C PHE A 40 6.55 -15.70 8.37
N ASP A 41 5.44 -15.79 7.65
CA ASP A 41 4.36 -16.75 7.91
C ASP A 41 4.58 -18.07 7.13
N ASP A 42 5.27 -18.03 5.98
CA ASP A 42 5.70 -19.23 5.22
C ASP A 42 7.14 -19.08 4.68
N PRO A 43 8.16 -19.58 5.40
CA PRO A 43 9.56 -19.44 5.02
C PRO A 43 9.96 -20.12 3.70
N ARG A 44 9.05 -20.89 3.05
CA ARG A 44 9.30 -21.53 1.75
C ARG A 44 9.08 -20.55 0.59
N VAL A 45 8.42 -19.43 0.83
CA VAL A 45 8.04 -18.45 -0.19
C VAL A 45 8.93 -17.22 -0.07
N TYR A 46 9.45 -16.73 -1.19
CA TYR A 46 10.20 -15.47 -1.20
C TYR A 46 9.31 -14.28 -0.84
N HIS A 47 9.91 -13.30 -0.18
CA HIS A 47 9.33 -11.98 0.03
C HIS A 47 10.36 -10.95 -0.49
N LEU A 48 10.05 -10.38 -1.66
CA LEU A 48 10.90 -9.46 -2.39
C LEU A 48 10.37 -8.04 -2.24
N TYR A 49 11.24 -7.10 -1.91
CA TYR A 49 10.89 -5.70 -1.71
C TYR A 49 11.55 -4.86 -2.79
N PHE A 50 10.74 -4.16 -3.57
CA PHE A 50 11.20 -3.20 -4.57
C PHE A 50 10.84 -1.78 -4.13
N GLY A 51 11.69 -0.82 -4.44
CA GLY A 51 11.45 0.57 -4.08
C GLY A 51 12.53 1.50 -4.61
N ASP A 52 12.41 2.78 -4.26
CA ASP A 52 13.40 3.78 -4.58
C ASP A 52 14.56 3.71 -3.57
N LYS A 53 15.80 3.69 -4.06
CA LYS A 53 16.93 4.12 -3.25
C LYS A 53 18.06 4.62 -4.13
N ASN A 54 18.09 5.95 -4.24
CA ASN A 54 19.19 6.79 -4.70
C ASN A 54 19.84 6.39 -6.04
N TYR A 55 19.34 7.03 -7.11
CA TYR A 55 20.02 7.67 -8.24
C TYR A 55 21.25 7.01 -8.89
N LEU A 56 21.53 5.73 -8.69
CA LEU A 56 22.44 5.04 -9.60
C LEU A 56 21.64 4.75 -10.87
N PRO A 57 22.06 5.27 -12.03
CA PRO A 57 21.43 4.93 -13.29
C PRO A 57 21.46 3.41 -13.42
N ILE A 58 20.30 2.81 -13.62
CA ILE A 58 20.24 1.59 -14.43
C ILE A 58 20.45 2.10 -15.86
N ASP A 59 21.23 1.40 -16.67
CA ASP A 59 21.86 1.93 -17.89
C ASP A 59 20.94 2.83 -18.75
N ASP A 60 19.65 2.51 -18.84
CA ASP A 60 18.65 3.23 -19.64
C ASP A 60 17.63 4.10 -18.86
N ILE A 61 17.71 4.21 -17.53
CA ILE A 61 16.73 4.95 -16.70
C ILE A 61 17.44 6.03 -15.87
N SER A 62 17.33 7.28 -16.33
CA SER A 62 17.87 8.44 -15.64
C SER A 62 16.94 8.97 -14.54
N PRO A 63 17.48 9.69 -13.54
CA PRO A 63 16.70 10.26 -12.43
C PRO A 63 15.49 11.13 -12.82
N ASP A 64 15.54 11.80 -13.97
CA ASP A 64 14.47 12.69 -14.46
C ASP A 64 13.24 11.94 -14.97
N VAL A 65 13.40 10.66 -15.37
CA VAL A 65 12.33 9.79 -15.85
C VAL A 65 12.00 8.63 -14.91
N ALA A 66 12.81 8.40 -13.87
CA ALA A 66 12.64 7.30 -12.94
C ALA A 66 11.31 7.35 -12.16
N ILE A 67 10.74 6.18 -11.88
CA ILE A 67 9.59 6.04 -10.98
C ILE A 67 10.01 6.50 -9.57
N LYS A 68 9.29 7.48 -9.05
CA LYS A 68 9.56 8.08 -7.72
C LYS A 68 8.92 7.29 -6.58
N GLY A 69 7.96 6.42 -6.90
CA GLY A 69 7.14 5.64 -5.97
C GLY A 69 5.68 5.62 -6.43
N PHE A 70 4.77 5.18 -5.57
CA PHE A 70 3.35 5.16 -5.91
C PHE A 70 2.77 6.57 -5.99
N ALA A 71 2.01 6.88 -7.02
CA ALA A 71 1.08 8.02 -6.96
C ALA A 71 -0.09 7.69 -6.01
N GLY A 72 -0.56 6.44 -6.07
CA GLY A 72 -1.81 6.03 -5.48
C GLY A 72 -2.22 4.60 -5.81
N ALA A 73 -3.48 4.28 -5.53
CA ALA A 73 -4.11 3.02 -5.88
C ALA A 73 -5.62 3.20 -6.18
N VAL A 74 -6.20 2.26 -6.92
CA VAL A 74 -7.64 2.20 -7.19
C VAL A 74 -8.25 1.05 -6.40
N PHE A 75 -9.29 1.33 -5.62
CA PHE A 75 -9.99 0.36 -4.78
C PHE A 75 -11.25 -0.14 -5.46
N TYR A 76 -11.35 -1.48 -5.53
CA TYR A 76 -12.52 -2.22 -5.97
C TYR A 76 -13.19 -2.83 -4.74
N SER A 77 -14.12 -2.08 -4.15
CA SER A 77 -14.78 -2.48 -2.91
C SER A 77 -16.12 -3.14 -3.16
N HIS A 78 -16.48 -4.10 -2.31
CA HIS A 78 -17.84 -4.63 -2.26
C HIS A 78 -18.83 -3.62 -1.67
N PHE A 79 -18.36 -2.78 -0.74
CA PHE A 79 -19.12 -1.71 -0.10
C PHE A 79 -18.37 -0.38 -0.25
N PRO A 80 -18.41 0.24 -1.44
CA PRO A 80 -17.61 1.43 -1.75
C PRO A 80 -17.94 2.62 -0.85
N GLU A 81 -19.20 2.78 -0.43
CA GLU A 81 -19.64 3.81 0.51
C GLU A 81 -18.98 3.66 1.90
N ILE A 82 -18.91 2.44 2.44
CA ILE A 82 -18.24 2.18 3.71
C ILE A 82 -16.72 2.40 3.56
N THR A 83 -16.16 2.04 2.41
CA THR A 83 -14.72 2.22 2.15
C THR A 83 -14.38 3.70 2.05
N ALA A 84 -15.23 4.50 1.41
CA ALA A 84 -15.11 5.95 1.35
C ALA A 84 -15.17 6.59 2.75
N GLU A 85 -16.12 6.17 3.59
CA GLU A 85 -16.21 6.62 4.99
C GLU A 85 -14.92 6.30 5.76
N ILE A 86 -14.36 5.10 5.62
CA ILE A 86 -13.08 4.74 6.27
C ILE A 86 -11.93 5.63 5.77
N MET A 87 -11.86 5.91 4.47
CA MET A 87 -10.82 6.78 3.92
C MET A 87 -10.89 8.20 4.48
N GLU A 88 -12.10 8.76 4.59
CA GLU A 88 -12.32 10.13 5.04
C GLU A 88 -12.30 10.26 6.58
N ASP A 89 -13.14 9.51 7.27
CA ASP A 89 -13.45 9.71 8.69
C ASP A 89 -12.51 8.97 9.64
N PHE A 90 -11.87 7.90 9.16
CA PHE A 90 -10.91 7.13 9.98
C PHE A 90 -9.47 7.43 9.59
N LEU A 91 -9.14 7.34 8.30
CA LEU A 91 -7.77 7.57 7.82
C LEU A 91 -7.46 9.05 7.59
N GLY A 92 -8.46 9.92 7.47
CA GLY A 92 -8.26 11.37 7.37
C GLY A 92 -7.77 11.85 6.00
N PHE A 93 -8.10 11.11 4.94
CA PHE A 93 -7.96 11.59 3.58
C PHE A 93 -9.02 12.65 3.27
N GLU A 94 -8.68 13.60 2.41
CA GLU A 94 -9.61 14.61 1.89
C GLU A 94 -10.28 14.08 0.62
N LYS A 95 -11.61 14.11 0.58
CA LYS A 95 -12.37 13.84 -0.66
C LYS A 95 -12.23 15.03 -1.60
N LEU A 96 -11.59 14.82 -2.76
CA LEU A 96 -11.38 15.87 -3.75
C LEU A 96 -12.55 16.04 -4.72
N GLY A 97 -13.32 14.97 -4.94
CA GLY A 97 -14.46 14.99 -5.84
C GLY A 97 -14.77 13.64 -6.46
N GLU A 98 -15.74 13.63 -7.36
CA GLU A 98 -16.18 12.46 -8.10
C GLU A 98 -16.13 12.75 -9.59
N GLU A 99 -15.59 11.82 -10.38
CA GLU A 99 -15.54 11.90 -11.83
C GLU A 99 -15.82 10.51 -12.42
N GLY A 100 -16.87 10.42 -13.24
CA GLY A 100 -17.32 9.15 -13.81
C GLY A 100 -17.72 8.14 -12.72
N GLU A 101 -17.12 6.95 -12.72
CA GLU A 101 -17.38 5.89 -11.74
C GLU A 101 -16.44 5.94 -10.53
N TYR A 102 -15.73 7.04 -10.30
CA TYR A 102 -14.68 7.11 -9.27
C TYR A 102 -14.82 8.30 -8.33
N ILE A 103 -14.57 8.05 -7.05
CA ILE A 103 -14.36 9.09 -6.03
C ILE A 103 -12.86 9.17 -5.73
N ARG A 104 -12.30 10.37 -5.76
CA ARG A 104 -10.88 10.61 -5.46
C ARG A 104 -10.67 11.14 -4.06
N PHE A 105 -9.76 10.50 -3.33
CA PHE A 105 -9.28 10.89 -2.01
C PHE A 105 -7.80 11.24 -2.05
N LYS A 106 -7.37 12.22 -1.25
CA LYS A 106 -5.97 12.61 -1.14
C LYS A 106 -5.52 12.82 0.31
N SER A 107 -4.37 12.26 0.67
CA SER A 107 -3.72 12.52 1.96
C SER A 107 -2.74 13.70 1.86
N PHE A 108 -2.17 14.10 3.00
CA PHE A 108 -1.27 15.26 3.07
C PHE A 108 0.18 14.97 2.65
N ALA A 109 0.57 13.70 2.43
CA ALA A 109 1.93 13.36 2.01
C ALA A 109 2.17 13.72 0.53
N ASP A 110 3.44 13.78 0.11
CA ASP A 110 3.80 14.09 -1.28
C ASP A 110 3.71 12.87 -2.22
N ILE A 111 3.75 11.64 -1.67
CA ILE A 111 3.79 10.39 -2.42
C ILE A 111 2.90 9.32 -1.79
N GLY A 112 2.39 8.42 -2.62
CA GLY A 112 1.48 7.35 -2.20
C GLY A 112 0.22 7.90 -1.56
N ASN A 113 -0.26 9.04 -2.07
CA ASN A 113 -1.20 9.91 -1.36
C ASN A 113 -2.58 9.96 -2.01
N THR A 114 -2.77 9.38 -3.21
CA THR A 114 -4.03 9.47 -3.94
C THR A 114 -4.73 8.11 -3.95
N ILE A 115 -6.01 8.06 -3.61
CA ILE A 115 -6.80 6.82 -3.65
C ILE A 115 -8.08 7.10 -4.41
N ASP A 116 -8.31 6.29 -5.44
CA ASP A 116 -9.58 6.32 -6.17
C ASP A 116 -10.42 5.12 -5.74
N ILE A 117 -11.70 5.32 -5.45
CA ILE A 117 -12.64 4.24 -5.13
C ILE A 117 -13.66 4.15 -6.25
N LYS A 118 -13.84 2.94 -6.83
CA LYS A 118 -14.93 2.71 -7.78
C LYS A 118 -16.28 2.79 -7.05
N THR A 119 -17.21 3.61 -7.53
CA THR A 119 -18.51 3.88 -6.88
C THR A 119 -19.47 2.69 -6.96
N THR A 120 -19.30 1.82 -7.96
CA THR A 120 -20.11 0.61 -8.10
C THR A 120 -19.54 -0.52 -7.28
N SER A 121 -20.40 -1.24 -6.55
CA SER A 121 -20.02 -2.47 -5.85
C SER A 121 -19.30 -3.43 -6.79
N SER A 122 -18.10 -3.84 -6.38
CA SER A 122 -17.30 -4.83 -7.08
C SER A 122 -17.61 -6.22 -6.52
N GLY A 123 -17.67 -7.22 -7.42
CA GLY A 123 -17.81 -8.62 -7.02
C GLY A 123 -16.62 -9.10 -6.19
N ARG A 124 -16.83 -10.19 -5.45
CA ARG A 124 -15.77 -10.80 -4.64
C ARG A 124 -14.63 -11.30 -5.53
N GLY A 125 -13.44 -10.75 -5.34
CA GLY A 125 -12.21 -11.25 -5.96
C GLY A 125 -11.76 -12.60 -5.37
N ILE A 126 -10.88 -13.29 -6.09
CA ILE A 126 -10.22 -14.52 -5.63
C ILE A 126 -8.77 -14.18 -5.34
N THR A 127 -8.35 -14.32 -4.09
CA THR A 127 -6.94 -14.15 -3.71
C THR A 127 -6.10 -15.27 -4.34
N SER A 128 -5.27 -14.92 -5.31
CA SER A 128 -4.42 -15.85 -6.06
C SER A 128 -3.25 -15.11 -6.72
N LEU A 129 -2.46 -15.83 -7.51
CA LEU A 129 -1.45 -15.26 -8.41
C LEU A 129 -2.06 -14.13 -9.24
N GLY A 130 -1.38 -12.98 -9.26
CA GLY A 130 -1.81 -11.78 -9.99
C GLY A 130 -2.72 -10.84 -9.19
N THR A 131 -2.92 -11.07 -7.89
CA THR A 131 -3.76 -10.20 -7.04
C THR A 131 -2.96 -9.46 -5.98
N VAL A 132 -3.39 -8.23 -5.68
CA VAL A 132 -2.93 -7.48 -4.52
C VAL A 132 -3.46 -8.15 -3.27
N HIS A 133 -2.56 -8.53 -2.36
CA HIS A 133 -2.91 -9.16 -1.08
C HIS A 133 -3.30 -8.13 -0.04
N HIS A 134 -2.55 -7.02 0.07
CA HIS A 134 -2.88 -5.92 0.96
C HIS A 134 -2.17 -4.63 0.54
N ILE A 135 -2.73 -3.52 1.00
CA ILE A 135 -2.12 -2.20 1.02
C ILE A 135 -1.86 -1.83 2.49
N ALA A 136 -0.68 -1.29 2.77
CA ALA A 136 -0.30 -0.84 4.10
C ALA A 136 -0.17 0.68 4.13
N TRP A 137 -0.56 1.28 5.24
CA TRP A 137 -0.46 2.72 5.47
C TRP A 137 0.67 3.06 6.44
N ARG A 138 1.25 4.26 6.30
CA ARG A 138 2.40 4.72 7.08
C ARG A 138 1.96 5.31 8.42
N ALA A 139 2.33 4.63 9.50
CA ALA A 139 2.52 5.25 10.80
C ALA A 139 3.92 5.90 10.86
N GLU A 140 4.06 6.99 11.61
CA GLU A 140 5.31 7.73 11.78
C GLU A 140 6.36 6.91 12.55
N ASP A 141 5.93 6.29 13.65
CA ASP A 141 6.74 5.44 14.50
C ASP A 141 5.88 4.37 15.22
N GLU A 142 6.45 3.70 16.23
CA GLU A 142 5.74 2.68 16.99
C GLU A 142 4.67 3.25 17.93
N GLU A 143 4.88 4.44 18.49
CA GLU A 143 3.87 5.10 19.32
C GLU A 143 2.64 5.43 18.47
N ASP A 144 2.87 6.02 17.28
CA ASP A 144 1.83 6.29 16.29
C ASP A 144 1.10 5.02 15.84
N LEU A 145 1.82 3.90 15.63
CA LEU A 145 1.23 2.60 15.30
C LEU A 145 0.27 2.09 16.40
N LEU A 146 0.66 2.21 17.66
CA LEU A 146 -0.14 1.78 18.81
C LEU A 146 -1.37 2.66 19.02
N GLU A 147 -1.26 3.97 18.73
CA GLU A 147 -2.40 4.86 18.70
C GLU A 147 -3.39 4.47 17.59
N TRP A 148 -2.90 4.18 16.38
CA TRP A 148 -3.75 3.67 15.28
C TRP A 148 -4.44 2.35 15.64
N GLN A 149 -3.73 1.43 16.31
CA GLN A 149 -4.33 0.19 16.80
C GLN A 149 -5.45 0.46 17.81
N SER A 150 -5.25 1.39 18.74
CA SER A 150 -6.24 1.75 19.75
C SER A 150 -7.48 2.39 19.11
N LEU A 151 -7.29 3.33 18.19
CA LEU A 151 -8.38 3.96 17.44
C LEU A 151 -9.17 2.95 16.60
N ALA A 152 -8.48 1.99 15.96
CA ALA A 152 -9.13 0.91 15.22
C ALA A 152 -10.00 0.04 16.14
N ARG A 153 -9.52 -0.31 17.34
CA ARG A 153 -10.28 -1.06 18.34
C ARG A 153 -11.49 -0.30 18.86
N GLU A 154 -11.35 1.00 19.11
CA GLU A 154 -12.47 1.88 19.52
C GLU A 154 -13.57 1.93 18.44
N ARG A 155 -13.18 1.95 17.17
CA ARG A 155 -14.07 1.84 16.00
C ARG A 155 -14.57 0.42 15.73
N LYS A 156 -14.21 -0.55 16.58
CA LYS A 156 -14.59 -1.97 16.49
C LYS A 156 -14.07 -2.69 15.24
N PHE A 157 -13.01 -2.19 14.62
CA PHE A 157 -12.30 -2.94 13.60
C PHE A 157 -11.58 -4.13 14.24
N ALA A 158 -11.59 -5.27 13.55
CA ALA A 158 -10.92 -6.48 13.98
C ALA A 158 -9.41 -6.37 13.70
N VAL A 159 -8.69 -5.68 14.57
CA VAL A 159 -7.24 -5.48 14.46
C VAL A 159 -6.48 -6.41 15.40
N GLY A 160 -5.49 -7.11 14.83
CA GLY A 160 -4.62 -8.03 15.58
C GLY A 160 -3.55 -7.32 16.41
N ASP A 161 -2.72 -8.12 17.09
CA ASP A 161 -1.55 -7.63 17.81
C ASP A 161 -0.44 -7.16 16.87
N VAL A 162 0.45 -6.31 17.38
CA VAL A 162 1.60 -5.82 16.65
C VAL A 162 2.51 -6.97 16.25
N ARG A 163 2.88 -7.02 14.96
CA ARG A 163 3.83 -7.99 14.40
C ARG A 163 5.11 -7.30 13.97
N ASP A 164 6.24 -7.82 14.44
CA ASP A 164 7.57 -7.42 13.98
C ASP A 164 7.89 -8.11 12.64
N ARG A 165 8.06 -7.31 11.58
CA ARG A 165 8.42 -7.79 10.23
C ARG A 165 9.90 -7.57 9.92
N LYS A 166 10.75 -7.45 10.96
CA LYS A 166 12.19 -7.16 10.96
C LYS A 166 12.58 -5.77 10.46
N TYR A 167 11.75 -5.19 9.62
CA TYR A 167 12.03 -3.96 8.88
C TYR A 167 11.06 -2.83 9.21
N PHE A 168 9.91 -3.20 9.78
CA PHE A 168 8.86 -2.33 10.27
C PHE A 168 7.98 -3.18 11.20
N LYS A 169 7.20 -2.50 12.04
CA LYS A 169 6.12 -3.10 12.83
C LYS A 169 4.80 -2.91 12.08
N SER A 170 3.87 -3.84 12.26
CA SER A 170 2.61 -3.84 11.52
C SER A 170 1.46 -4.33 12.37
N ILE A 171 0.27 -3.79 12.09
CA ILE A 171 -1.03 -4.30 12.53
C ILE A 171 -1.86 -4.57 11.26
N TYR A 172 -2.78 -5.52 11.36
CA TYR A 172 -3.72 -5.88 10.30
C TYR A 172 -5.10 -6.01 10.90
#